data_AF-A0A944R8N9-F1
#
_entry.id   AF-A0A944R8N9-F1
#
_cell.length_a   1.000
_cell.length_b   1.000
_cell.length_c   1.000
_cell.angle_alpha   90.00
_cell.angle_beta   90.00
_cell.angle_gamma   90.00
#
_symmetry.space_group_name_H-M   'P 1'
#
loop_
_entity.id
_entity.type
_entity.pdbx_description
1 polymer ?
#
loop_
_entity_poly.entity_id
_entity_poly.type
_entity_poly.pdbx_seq_one_letter_code
_entity_poly.pdbx_strand_id
1 'polypeptide(L)'
;MEQEIEVINLDVQGMTCAGCVSSVEKALGGVDGVELAEVNFALNRASVHYNPEIANPAKLESAVEAAGFEAHRLKDSDDIPEPSEKSEQDYVKFRGKMWLAIVFTVPLVLLAMGPMLGFSFPNWIAPETNPLRYGLIQLLLTLPVLWAGRDFYTKGFSTFVHRNPNMDTLVAMGTAAAVGFSLWNMFGTELNVEGFYFETAGVIIALILLGKSLEAKSKSRASAAISSLLKLRPKEAILVHEGKESNISIDLVHPGDILRVRPGSIIPADGIVIEGFSYVDESMLTGEPVPVEKNSGDSASDGSEVTGGTLNTNGLLTIRVKRVGGETTLARIIRLVENAQLAKAPVARLADQVAGIFVPVVLVIAALTGFFWWYSGASANEILSYTVAVLVIACPCALGLATPIAIMVGTGTGAQHGILFRNAPALEAAHGLDTIIMDKTGTLTEGRPKVTQILTVDAEADSSTFAEAEVLRFAAAVEQGSEHPLGRAVVAEAEKRNLTANLTANFTLPEISGFE
;
A
#
# COMPACT_ATOMS: atom_id res chain seq x y z
N MET A 1 -2.01 36.42 -4.91
CA MET A 1 -1.12 35.37 -5.45
C MET A 1 -1.34 34.16 -4.58
N GLU A 2 -2.16 33.22 -5.04
CA GLU A 2 -2.22 31.89 -4.44
C GLU A 2 -0.83 31.26 -4.63
N GLN A 3 -0.20 30.82 -3.55
CA GLN A 3 1.08 30.14 -3.61
C GLN A 3 0.81 28.77 -4.26
N GLU A 4 1.47 28.50 -5.39
CA GLU A 4 1.28 27.25 -6.14
C GLU A 4 1.95 26.12 -5.36
N ILE A 5 1.15 25.34 -4.62
CA ILE A 5 1.64 24.21 -3.82
C ILE A 5 1.76 23.00 -4.73
N GLU A 6 2.98 22.48 -4.88
CA GLU A 6 3.24 21.24 -5.60
C GLU A 6 3.32 20.06 -4.64
N VAL A 7 2.96 18.87 -5.14
CA VAL A 7 3.13 17.60 -4.41
C VAL A 7 4.23 16.79 -5.06
N ILE A 8 5.24 16.43 -4.28
CA ILE A 8 6.30 15.50 -4.69
C ILE A 8 6.24 14.22 -3.87
N ASN A 9 6.41 13.09 -4.56
CA ASN A 9 6.51 11.77 -3.97
C ASN A 9 7.97 11.30 -3.96
N LEU A 10 8.47 10.92 -2.79
CA LEU A 10 9.82 10.37 -2.59
C LEU A 10 9.73 8.90 -2.14
N ASP A 11 10.52 8.00 -2.73
CA ASP A 11 10.81 6.68 -2.15
C ASP A 11 11.85 6.88 -1.06
N VAL A 12 11.48 6.58 0.18
CA VAL A 12 12.33 6.73 1.36
C VAL A 12 12.74 5.35 1.86
N GLN A 13 14.01 5.02 1.65
CA GLN A 13 14.60 3.75 2.06
C GLN A 13 15.26 3.87 3.44
N GLY A 14 15.42 2.71 4.08
CA GLY A 14 16.05 2.62 5.39
C GLY A 14 15.09 2.71 6.58
N MET A 15 13.85 3.17 6.40
CA MET A 15 12.82 3.15 7.45
C MET A 15 12.57 1.73 7.94
N THR A 16 12.46 1.56 9.26
CA THR A 16 12.33 0.24 9.91
C THR A 16 11.27 0.18 11.00
N CYS A 17 10.74 1.33 11.41
CA CYS A 17 9.72 1.41 12.43
C CYS A 17 8.92 2.71 12.30
N ALA A 18 7.76 2.73 12.94
CA ALA A 18 6.98 3.88 13.37
C ALA A 18 7.78 5.17 13.68
N GLY A 19 8.81 5.05 14.52
CA GLY A 19 9.63 6.20 14.93
C GLY A 19 10.48 6.80 13.80
N CYS A 20 10.90 5.99 12.81
CA CYS A 20 11.58 6.50 11.61
C CYS A 20 10.67 7.44 10.83
N VAL A 21 9.38 7.11 10.76
CA VAL A 21 8.39 7.89 10.02
C VAL A 21 8.24 9.29 10.59
N SER A 22 8.09 9.39 11.91
CA SER A 22 8.04 10.69 12.61
C SER A 22 9.32 11.50 12.43
N SER A 23 10.47 10.83 12.32
CA SER A 23 11.76 11.49 12.12
C SER A 23 11.86 12.11 10.73
N VAL A 24 11.43 11.38 9.69
CA VAL A 24 11.39 11.87 8.31
C VAL A 24 10.33 12.97 8.14
N GLU A 25 9.14 12.83 8.74
CA GLU A 25 8.10 13.87 8.72
C GLU A 25 8.59 15.17 9.35
N LYS A 26 9.28 15.10 10.50
CA LYS A 26 9.88 16.28 11.14
C LYS A 26 10.99 16.89 10.30
N ALA A 27 11.83 16.07 9.66
CA ALA A 27 12.91 16.56 8.82
C ALA A 27 12.37 17.30 7.59
N LEU A 28 11.36 16.74 6.92
CA LEU A 28 10.71 17.35 5.77
C LEU A 28 9.88 18.59 6.16
N GLY A 29 9.09 18.51 7.23
CA GLY A 29 8.32 19.65 7.73
C GLY A 29 9.18 20.78 8.32
N GLY A 30 10.45 20.51 8.62
CA GLY A 30 11.42 21.52 9.03
C GLY A 30 12.07 22.27 7.86
N VAL A 31 11.78 21.90 6.61
CA VAL A 31 12.29 22.61 5.43
C VAL A 31 11.39 23.81 5.12
N ASP A 32 11.98 25.01 5.08
CA ASP A 32 11.27 26.23 4.68
C ASP A 32 10.59 26.04 3.31
N GLY A 33 9.28 26.31 3.26
CA GLY A 33 8.47 26.13 2.06
C GLY A 33 7.66 24.82 2.02
N VAL A 34 7.82 23.92 2.99
CA VAL A 34 6.96 22.73 3.13
C VAL A 34 5.75 23.07 3.99
N GLU A 35 4.53 22.83 3.46
CA GLU A 35 3.29 23.00 4.21
C GLU A 35 2.87 21.71 4.92
N LEU A 36 3.01 20.57 4.22
CA LEU A 36 2.59 19.26 4.73
C LEU A 36 3.56 18.20 4.23
N ALA A 37 4.02 17.34 5.15
CA ALA A 37 4.79 16.14 4.81
C ALA A 37 4.11 14.93 5.46
N GLU A 38 3.66 13.99 4.63
CA GLU A 38 3.06 12.74 5.07
C GLU A 38 3.94 11.58 4.63
N VAL A 39 4.36 10.74 5.58
CA VAL A 39 5.23 9.60 5.27
C VAL A 39 4.50 8.30 5.57
N ASN A 40 4.43 7.42 4.58
CA ASN A 40 3.80 6.12 4.69
C ASN A 40 4.86 5.01 4.75
N PHE A 41 4.99 4.40 5.93
CA PHE A 41 5.91 3.29 6.16
C PHE A 41 5.58 2.03 5.34
N ALA A 42 4.29 1.76 5.12
CA ALA A 42 3.89 0.60 4.33
C ALA A 42 4.30 0.75 2.86
N LEU A 43 4.34 1.97 2.32
CA LEU A 43 4.74 2.17 0.93
C LEU A 43 6.19 2.62 0.76
N ASN A 44 6.94 2.81 1.86
CA ASN A 44 8.24 3.47 1.85
C ASN A 44 8.19 4.81 1.11
N ARG A 45 7.08 5.55 1.25
CA ARG A 45 6.80 6.72 0.41
C ARG A 45 6.56 7.94 1.26
N ALA A 46 7.13 9.08 0.90
CA ALA A 46 6.82 10.38 1.47
C ALA A 46 6.12 11.25 0.43
N SER A 47 4.94 11.76 0.75
CA SER A 47 4.25 12.80 -0.02
C SER A 47 4.50 14.14 0.65
N VAL A 48 5.06 15.08 -0.09
CA VAL A 48 5.44 16.40 0.42
C VAL A 48 4.74 17.47 -0.41
N HIS A 49 3.94 18.27 0.26
CA HIS A 49 3.31 19.48 -0.25
C HIS A 49 4.25 20.64 0.03
N TYR A 50 4.83 21.21 -1.03
CA TYR A 50 5.86 22.24 -0.91
C TYR A 50 5.63 23.36 -1.92
N ASN A 51 6.10 24.55 -1.57
CA ASN A 51 6.16 25.70 -2.45
C ASN A 51 7.47 25.63 -3.27
N PRO A 52 7.39 25.45 -4.61
CA PRO A 52 8.55 25.32 -5.49
C PRO A 52 9.38 26.60 -5.59
N GLU A 53 8.85 27.77 -5.20
CA GLU A 53 9.61 29.02 -5.15
C GLU A 53 10.58 29.09 -3.95
N ILE A 54 10.33 28.30 -2.90
CA ILE A 54 11.06 28.36 -1.61
C ILE A 54 11.91 27.11 -1.38
N ALA A 55 11.39 25.93 -1.74
CA ALA A 55 12.07 24.64 -1.61
C ALA A 55 12.17 23.95 -2.97
N ASN A 56 13.29 23.25 -3.21
CA ASN A 56 13.46 22.41 -4.38
C ASN A 56 13.54 20.92 -3.98
N PRO A 57 13.26 19.99 -4.91
CA PRO A 57 13.30 18.54 -4.65
C PRO A 57 14.62 18.06 -4.03
N ALA A 58 15.76 18.60 -4.46
CA ALA A 58 17.07 18.21 -3.94
C ALA A 58 17.24 18.56 -2.45
N LYS A 59 16.71 19.71 -2.01
CA LYS A 59 16.73 20.12 -0.60
C LYS A 59 15.85 19.22 0.27
N LEU A 60 14.74 18.71 -0.29
CA LEU A 60 13.90 17.72 0.37
C LEU A 60 14.61 16.37 0.51
N GLU A 61 15.26 15.89 -0.55
CA GLU A 61 16.09 14.66 -0.50
C GLU A 61 17.22 14.79 0.52
N SER A 62 17.97 15.90 0.50
CA SER A 62 19.04 16.16 1.47
C SER A 62 18.53 16.27 2.92
N ALA A 63 17.32 16.77 3.14
CA ALA A 63 16.72 16.79 4.49
C ALA A 63 16.43 15.38 5.01
N VAL A 64 15.99 14.46 4.14
CA VAL A 64 15.78 13.05 4.49
C VAL A 64 17.12 12.33 4.74
N GLU A 65 18.14 12.62 3.94
CA GLU A 65 19.51 12.12 4.13
C GLU A 65 20.12 12.61 5.45
N ALA A 66 19.95 13.89 5.78
CA ALA A 66 20.37 14.45 7.05
C ALA A 66 19.66 13.83 8.26
N ALA A 67 18.47 13.25 8.06
CA ALA A 67 17.75 12.50 9.09
C ALA A 67 18.24 11.03 9.22
N GLY A 68 19.14 10.58 8.33
CA GLY A 68 19.74 9.25 8.34
C GLY A 68 19.05 8.22 7.43
N PHE A 69 18.27 8.67 6.44
CA PHE A 69 17.50 7.82 5.51
C PHE A 69 17.87 8.12 4.06
N GLU A 70 17.71 7.16 3.16
CA GLU A 70 17.94 7.38 1.73
C GLU A 70 16.65 7.84 1.06
N ALA A 71 16.70 8.87 0.22
CA ALA A 71 15.53 9.37 -0.51
C ALA A 71 15.81 9.43 -2.01
N HIS A 72 14.85 8.95 -2.80
CA HIS A 72 14.87 9.06 -4.25
C HIS A 72 13.56 9.61 -4.75
N ARG A 73 13.61 10.63 -5.62
CA ARG A 73 12.42 11.08 -6.34
C ARG A 73 11.81 9.95 -7.16
N LEU A 74 10.54 9.68 -6.90
CA LEU A 74 9.74 8.83 -7.77
C LEU A 74 9.44 9.62 -9.04
N LYS A 75 10.03 9.20 -10.17
CA LYS A 75 9.63 9.68 -11.49
C LYS A 75 8.32 8.99 -11.87
N ASP A 76 7.47 9.71 -12.58
CA ASP A 76 6.16 9.25 -13.08
C ASP A 76 6.22 8.10 -14.10
N SER A 77 7.41 7.57 -14.39
CA SER A 77 7.60 6.38 -15.21
C SER A 77 7.39 5.12 -14.37
N ASP A 78 6.44 4.30 -14.80
CA ASP A 78 5.92 3.05 -14.22
C ASP A 78 6.95 1.92 -13.95
N ASP A 79 8.26 2.19 -13.95
CA ASP A 79 9.33 1.22 -13.68
C ASP A 79 9.56 1.00 -12.17
N ILE A 80 8.48 1.07 -11.38
CA ILE A 80 8.46 0.70 -9.97
C ILE A 80 8.16 -0.80 -9.92
N PRO A 81 9.04 -1.65 -9.33
CA PRO A 81 8.68 -3.03 -9.05
C PRO A 81 7.33 -3.06 -8.34
N GLU A 82 6.39 -3.91 -8.79
CA GLU A 82 5.06 -3.95 -8.18
C GLU A 82 5.21 -4.01 -6.63
N PRO A 83 4.45 -3.20 -5.87
CA PRO A 83 4.57 -3.17 -4.40
C PRO A 83 4.51 -4.57 -3.74
N SER A 84 3.83 -5.52 -4.40
CA SER A 84 3.80 -6.95 -4.09
C SER A 84 5.19 -7.59 -4.10
N GLU A 85 5.98 -7.44 -5.18
CA GLU A 85 7.27 -8.11 -5.36
C GLU A 85 8.32 -7.63 -4.34
N LYS A 86 8.43 -6.31 -4.11
CA LYS A 86 9.37 -5.74 -3.13
C LYS A 86 9.02 -6.20 -1.70
N SER A 87 7.73 -6.19 -1.35
CA SER A 87 7.27 -6.65 -0.03
C SER A 87 7.48 -8.16 0.21
N GLU A 88 7.42 -8.97 -0.84
CA GLU A 88 7.66 -10.41 -0.77
C GLU A 88 9.15 -10.71 -0.56
N GLN A 89 10.04 -10.00 -1.27
CA GLN A 89 11.48 -10.10 -1.07
C GLN A 89 11.89 -9.72 0.36
N ASP A 90 11.32 -8.65 0.91
CA ASP A 90 11.55 -8.23 2.29
C ASP A 90 11.11 -9.32 3.29
N TYR A 91 9.95 -9.94 3.06
CA TYR A 91 9.48 -11.05 3.90
C TYR A 91 10.43 -12.25 3.88
N VAL A 92 10.89 -12.69 2.70
CA VAL A 92 11.83 -13.83 2.58
C VAL A 92 13.14 -13.51 3.31
N LYS A 93 13.65 -12.29 3.15
CA LYS A 93 14.87 -11.83 3.81
C LYS A 93 14.75 -11.83 5.34
N PHE A 94 13.69 -11.25 5.90
CA PHE A 94 13.48 -11.24 7.35
C PHE A 94 13.23 -12.64 7.91
N ARG A 95 12.51 -13.50 7.18
CA ARG A 95 12.27 -14.89 7.57
C ARG A 95 13.57 -15.69 7.64
N GLY A 96 14.47 -15.53 6.67
CA GLY A 96 15.78 -16.19 6.68
C GLY A 96 16.63 -15.76 7.88
N LYS A 97 16.70 -14.45 8.14
CA LYS A 97 17.41 -13.90 9.31
C LYS A 97 16.82 -14.35 10.64
N MET A 98 15.49 -14.39 10.76
CA MET A 98 14.78 -14.87 11.94
C MET A 98 15.13 -16.34 12.24
N TRP A 99 15.06 -17.22 11.24
CA TRP A 99 15.41 -18.63 11.44
C TRP A 99 16.87 -18.80 11.84
N LEU A 100 17.78 -18.06 11.20
CA LEU A 100 19.19 -18.05 11.60
C LEU A 100 19.34 -17.62 13.07
N ALA A 101 18.71 -16.51 13.47
CA ALA A 101 18.79 -16.03 14.85
C ALA A 101 18.22 -17.04 15.86
N ILE A 102 17.04 -17.62 15.60
CA ILE A 102 16.39 -18.58 16.51
C ILE A 102 17.21 -19.86 16.65
N VAL A 103 17.73 -20.41 15.55
CA VAL A 103 18.50 -21.67 15.56
C VAL A 103 19.75 -21.57 16.42
N PHE A 104 20.40 -20.40 16.46
CA PHE A 104 21.59 -20.18 17.28
C PHE A 104 21.26 -19.66 18.69
N THR A 105 20.17 -18.92 18.86
CA THR A 105 19.73 -18.40 20.15
C THR A 105 19.19 -19.49 21.07
N VAL A 106 18.47 -20.48 20.54
CA VAL A 106 17.91 -21.57 21.38
C VAL A 106 19.02 -22.36 22.09
N PRO A 107 20.07 -22.86 21.41
CA PRO A 107 21.22 -23.48 22.08
C PRO A 107 21.95 -22.53 23.03
N LEU A 108 22.09 -21.24 22.67
CA LEU A 108 22.73 -20.24 23.51
C LEU A 108 22.00 -20.06 24.85
N VAL A 109 20.67 -19.94 24.83
CA VAL A 109 19.83 -19.84 26.03
C VAL A 109 19.89 -21.11 26.86
N LEU A 110 19.85 -22.28 26.23
CA LEU A 110 19.98 -23.55 26.95
C LEU A 110 21.35 -23.67 27.64
N LEU A 111 22.42 -23.18 27.01
CA LEU A 111 23.76 -23.17 27.58
C LEU A 111 23.89 -22.16 28.72
N ALA A 112 23.31 -20.96 28.58
CA ALA A 112 23.36 -19.89 29.57
C ALA A 112 22.49 -20.17 30.81
N MET A 113 21.26 -20.64 30.60
CA MET A 113 20.30 -20.90 31.69
C MET A 113 20.34 -22.33 32.23
N GLY A 114 20.99 -23.27 31.54
CA GLY A 114 21.14 -24.66 31.96
C GLY A 114 21.66 -24.83 33.39
N PRO A 115 22.74 -24.12 33.81
CA PRO A 115 23.28 -24.26 35.17
C PRO A 115 22.30 -23.80 36.25
N MET A 116 21.54 -22.73 35.99
CA MET A 116 20.50 -22.21 36.90
C MET A 116 19.32 -23.18 37.05
N LEU A 117 19.02 -23.96 36.01
CA LEU A 117 17.97 -24.99 36.03
C LEU A 117 18.44 -26.33 36.62
N GLY A 118 19.67 -26.40 37.13
CA GLY A 118 20.25 -27.60 37.73
C GLY A 118 20.82 -28.60 36.71
N PHE A 119 20.98 -28.23 35.44
CA PHE A 119 21.64 -29.08 34.46
C PHE A 119 23.16 -29.02 34.63
N SER A 120 23.77 -30.18 34.87
CA SER A 120 25.22 -30.33 34.94
C SER A 120 25.80 -30.52 33.53
N PHE A 121 26.62 -29.58 33.08
CA PHE A 121 27.36 -29.74 31.82
C PHE A 121 28.58 -30.65 32.03
N PRO A 122 29.04 -31.35 30.98
CA PRO A 122 30.24 -32.17 31.13
C PRO A 122 31.48 -31.28 31.36
N ASN A 123 32.48 -31.79 32.10
CA ASN A 123 33.61 -31.02 32.65
C ASN A 123 34.43 -30.17 31.66
N TRP A 124 34.34 -30.44 30.35
CA TRP A 124 34.97 -29.66 29.28
C TRP A 124 34.26 -28.33 28.94
N ILE A 125 32.97 -28.18 29.29
CA ILE A 125 32.13 -27.01 29.01
C ILE A 125 31.60 -26.38 30.30
N ALA A 126 31.62 -27.10 31.42
CA ALA A 126 31.03 -26.60 32.66
C ALA A 126 31.68 -25.26 33.12
N PRO A 127 30.85 -24.31 33.59
CA PRO A 127 31.30 -22.96 33.97
C PRO A 127 32.31 -22.99 35.14
N GLU A 128 32.18 -23.95 36.06
CA GLU A 128 33.06 -24.10 37.22
C GLU A 128 34.45 -24.63 36.86
N THR A 129 34.57 -25.45 35.82
CA THR A 129 35.83 -26.15 35.47
C THR A 129 36.58 -25.48 34.32
N ASN A 130 35.88 -24.96 33.30
CA ASN A 130 36.46 -24.35 32.12
C ASN A 130 35.70 -23.08 31.69
N PRO A 131 35.74 -22.02 32.52
CA PRO A 131 34.94 -20.80 32.31
C PRO A 131 35.24 -20.07 30.99
N LEU A 132 36.49 -20.11 30.52
CA LEU A 132 36.87 -19.55 29.20
C LEU A 132 36.22 -20.29 28.02
N ARG A 133 36.15 -21.62 28.07
CA ARG A 133 35.53 -22.42 26.98
C ARG A 133 34.03 -22.22 26.96
N TYR A 134 33.42 -22.15 28.15
CA TYR A 134 32.01 -21.82 28.31
C TYR A 134 31.67 -20.48 27.63
N GLY A 135 32.43 -19.41 27.93
CA GLY A 135 32.27 -18.10 27.29
C GLY A 135 32.53 -18.11 25.78
N LEU A 136 33.57 -18.81 25.31
CA LEU A 136 33.87 -18.92 23.87
C LEU A 136 32.76 -19.61 23.07
N ILE A 137 32.13 -20.65 23.63
CA ILE A 137 30.99 -21.32 22.98
C ILE A 137 29.79 -20.38 22.92
N GLN A 138 29.50 -19.65 23.99
CA GLN A 138 28.43 -18.64 23.98
C GLN A 138 28.71 -17.54 22.96
N LEU A 139 29.93 -17.02 22.89
CA LEU A 139 30.33 -16.05 21.88
C LEU A 139 30.17 -16.61 20.46
N LEU A 140 30.62 -17.83 20.21
CA LEU A 140 30.51 -18.49 18.91
C LEU A 140 29.05 -18.63 18.46
N LEU A 141 28.15 -18.99 19.37
CA LEU A 141 26.71 -19.06 19.11
C LEU A 141 26.07 -17.67 18.92
N THR A 142 26.62 -16.64 19.55
CA THR A 142 26.12 -15.27 19.46
C THR A 142 26.49 -14.60 18.13
N LEU A 143 27.66 -14.91 17.55
CA LEU A 143 28.13 -14.28 16.31
C LEU A 143 27.15 -14.39 15.11
N PRO A 144 26.57 -15.56 14.77
CA PRO A 144 25.55 -15.65 13.72
C PRO A 144 24.30 -14.81 14.01
N VAL A 145 23.92 -14.69 15.28
CA VAL A 145 22.77 -13.89 15.70
C VAL A 145 23.06 -12.40 15.51
N LEU A 146 24.26 -11.93 15.89
CA LEU A 146 24.71 -10.56 15.64
C LEU A 146 24.76 -10.24 14.14
N TRP A 147 25.20 -11.19 13.31
CA TRP A 147 25.19 -11.03 11.86
C TRP A 147 23.77 -10.92 11.29
N ALA A 148 22.83 -11.76 11.76
CA ALA A 148 21.43 -11.66 11.38
C ALA A 148 20.84 -10.29 11.74
N GLY A 149 21.22 -9.77 12.92
CA GLY A 149 20.83 -8.47 13.45
C GLY A 149 21.66 -7.27 12.97
N ARG A 150 22.59 -7.42 12.03
CA ARG A 150 23.53 -6.34 11.63
C ARG A 150 22.84 -5.02 11.23
N ASP A 151 21.65 -5.12 10.64
CA ASP A 151 20.88 -3.97 10.17
C ASP A 151 20.43 -3.09 11.34
N PHE A 152 20.23 -3.64 12.54
CA PHE A 152 19.91 -2.86 13.74
C PHE A 152 21.07 -1.99 14.17
N TYR A 153 22.31 -2.49 14.03
CA TYR A 153 23.50 -1.72 14.40
C TYR A 153 23.79 -0.63 13.38
N THR A 154 23.79 -0.94 12.08
CA THR A 154 24.09 0.06 11.06
C THR A 154 23.07 1.19 11.07
N LYS A 155 21.78 0.87 11.19
CA LYS A 155 20.71 1.87 11.25
C LYS A 155 20.65 2.55 12.61
N GLY A 156 20.67 1.79 13.70
CA GLY A 156 20.52 2.31 15.07
C GLY A 156 21.63 3.28 15.49
N PHE A 157 22.88 3.02 15.09
CA PHE A 157 23.99 3.96 15.33
C PHE A 157 23.89 5.19 14.42
N SER A 158 23.52 5.00 13.14
CA SER A 158 23.31 6.12 12.24
C SER A 158 22.24 7.07 12.77
N THR A 159 21.06 6.56 13.13
CA THR A 159 19.95 7.38 13.62
C THR A 159 20.25 8.06 14.95
N PHE A 160 21.05 7.42 15.82
CA PHE A 160 21.54 8.05 17.04
C PHE A 160 22.44 9.27 16.76
N VAL A 161 23.40 9.13 15.84
CA VAL A 161 24.30 10.23 15.43
C VAL A 161 23.51 11.39 14.82
N HIS A 162 22.48 11.09 14.03
CA HIS A 162 21.59 12.09 13.43
C HIS A 162 20.51 12.62 14.39
N ARG A 163 20.61 12.36 15.70
CA ARG A 163 19.69 12.83 16.76
C ARG A 163 18.23 12.40 16.60
N ASN A 164 17.99 11.29 15.90
CA ASN A 164 16.67 10.69 15.69
C ASN A 164 16.60 9.27 16.28
N PRO A 165 16.81 9.09 17.61
CA PRO A 165 16.87 7.76 18.20
C PRO A 165 15.52 7.04 18.04
N ASN A 166 15.58 5.77 17.66
CA ASN A 166 14.41 4.94 17.40
C ASN A 166 14.54 3.56 18.07
N MET A 167 13.63 2.63 17.76
CA MET A 167 13.68 1.27 18.30
C MET A 167 15.00 0.57 17.96
N ASP A 168 15.51 0.73 16.73
CA ASP A 168 16.77 0.11 16.32
C ASP A 168 17.96 0.67 17.14
N THR A 169 17.92 1.94 17.56
CA THR A 169 18.92 2.55 18.47
C THR A 169 18.95 1.88 19.84
N LEU A 170 17.79 1.65 20.47
CA LEU A 170 17.71 0.97 21.78
C LEU A 170 18.26 -0.45 21.70
N VAL A 171 17.91 -1.18 20.64
CA VAL A 171 18.40 -2.53 20.40
C VAL A 171 19.91 -2.51 20.22
N ALA A 172 20.42 -1.67 19.31
CA ALA A 172 21.84 -1.58 19.03
C ALA A 172 22.67 -1.24 20.27
N MET A 173 22.22 -0.28 21.09
CA MET A 173 22.91 0.09 22.32
C MET A 173 22.84 -1.02 23.38
N GLY A 174 21.65 -1.59 23.61
CA GLY A 174 21.45 -2.62 24.63
C GLY A 174 22.22 -3.90 24.32
N THR A 175 22.13 -4.40 23.08
CA THR A 175 22.82 -5.63 22.67
C THR A 175 24.33 -5.41 22.51
N ALA A 176 24.78 -4.23 22.06
CA ALA A 176 26.20 -3.90 22.04
C ALA A 176 26.79 -3.81 23.45
N ALA A 177 26.06 -3.21 24.41
CA ALA A 177 26.48 -3.14 25.81
C ALA A 177 26.57 -4.54 26.44
N ALA A 178 25.56 -5.39 26.22
CA ALA A 178 25.56 -6.78 26.71
C ALA A 178 26.74 -7.60 26.16
N VAL A 179 26.97 -7.55 24.84
CA VAL A 179 28.11 -8.26 24.21
C VAL A 179 29.44 -7.68 24.64
N GLY A 180 29.59 -6.35 24.64
CA GLY A 180 30.83 -5.68 25.02
C GLY A 180 31.25 -5.99 26.46
N PHE A 181 30.28 -6.05 27.37
CA PHE A 181 30.53 -6.41 28.75
C PHE A 181 30.80 -7.90 28.96
N SER A 182 30.12 -8.76 28.20
CA SER A 182 30.43 -10.19 28.21
C SER A 182 31.86 -10.44 27.72
N LEU A 183 32.31 -9.71 26.70
CA LEU A 183 33.70 -9.73 26.24
C LEU A 183 34.67 -9.18 27.28
N TRP A 184 34.31 -8.11 27.99
CA TRP A 184 35.12 -7.55 29.08
C TRP A 184 35.30 -8.56 30.23
N ASN A 185 34.23 -9.24 30.67
CA ASN A 185 34.34 -10.28 31.70
C ASN A 185 35.03 -11.56 31.21
N MET A 186 35.09 -11.79 29.90
CA MET A 186 35.75 -12.97 29.32
C MET A 186 37.24 -12.76 29.08
N PHE A 187 37.68 -11.54 28.71
CA PHE A 187 39.06 -11.22 28.38
C PHE A 187 39.72 -10.20 29.32
N GLY A 188 39.00 -9.69 30.31
CA GLY A 188 39.48 -8.73 31.29
C GLY A 188 40.44 -9.32 32.31
N THR A 189 40.79 -8.50 33.31
CA THR A 189 41.76 -8.87 34.36
C THR A 189 41.26 -9.98 35.28
N GLU A 190 39.94 -10.11 35.47
CA GLU A 190 39.30 -11.16 36.23
C GLU A 190 38.20 -11.81 35.39
N LEU A 191 38.25 -13.13 35.29
CA LEU A 191 37.26 -13.90 34.54
C LEU A 191 36.02 -14.11 35.41
N ASN A 192 34.91 -13.48 35.05
CA ASN A 192 33.64 -13.60 35.80
C ASN A 192 32.54 -14.20 34.92
N VAL A 193 32.22 -15.48 35.17
CA VAL A 193 31.21 -16.23 34.41
C VAL A 193 29.79 -15.71 34.66
N GLU A 194 29.51 -15.20 35.85
CA GLU A 194 28.20 -14.60 36.19
C GLU A 194 27.97 -13.27 35.44
N GLY A 195 29.04 -12.71 34.85
CA GLY A 195 29.00 -11.50 34.03
C GLY A 195 28.76 -11.73 32.53
N PHE A 196 28.40 -12.95 32.11
CA PHE A 196 28.07 -13.23 30.70
C PHE A 196 26.59 -12.93 30.42
N TYR A 197 26.35 -12.08 29.43
CA TYR A 197 25.04 -11.64 28.95
C TYR A 197 24.90 -11.84 27.43
N PHE A 198 25.59 -12.84 26.88
CA PHE A 198 25.56 -13.16 25.46
C PHE A 198 24.16 -13.61 25.02
N GLU A 199 23.48 -14.38 25.87
CA GLU A 199 22.10 -14.84 25.68
C GLU A 199 21.11 -13.68 25.63
N THR A 200 21.31 -12.63 26.43
CA THR A 200 20.48 -11.43 26.43
C THR A 200 20.48 -10.80 25.04
N ALA A 201 21.66 -10.61 24.44
CA ALA A 201 21.77 -10.08 23.07
C ALA A 201 21.11 -11.00 22.02
N GLY A 202 21.30 -12.32 22.17
CA GLY A 202 20.72 -13.31 21.26
C GLY A 202 19.19 -13.31 21.27
N VAL A 203 18.59 -13.37 22.46
CA VAL A 203 17.13 -13.40 22.67
C VAL A 203 16.46 -12.13 22.12
N ILE A 204 17.02 -10.96 22.43
CA ILE A 204 16.47 -9.69 21.95
C ILE A 204 16.44 -9.67 20.42
N ILE A 205 17.56 -9.97 19.76
CA ILE A 205 17.65 -9.96 18.30
C ILE A 205 16.69 -10.98 17.67
N ALA A 206 16.62 -12.20 18.22
CA ALA A 206 15.75 -13.25 17.71
C ALA A 206 14.26 -12.88 17.79
N LEU A 207 13.81 -12.33 18.93
CA LEU A 207 12.41 -11.91 19.12
C LEU A 207 12.04 -10.73 18.22
N ILE A 208 12.95 -9.78 18.02
CA ILE A 208 12.69 -8.63 17.15
C ILE A 208 12.65 -9.05 15.68
N LEU A 209 13.53 -9.94 15.23
CA LEU A 209 13.49 -10.49 13.89
C LEU A 209 12.21 -11.33 13.65
N LEU A 210 11.72 -12.03 14.67
CA LEU A 210 10.40 -12.68 14.62
C LEU A 210 9.29 -11.66 14.41
N GLY A 211 9.29 -10.57 15.18
CA GLY A 211 8.36 -9.46 15.00
C GLY A 211 8.37 -8.88 13.59
N LYS A 212 9.55 -8.49 13.08
CA LYS A 212 9.70 -7.94 11.72
C LYS A 212 9.32 -8.94 10.62
N SER A 213 9.54 -10.24 10.84
CA SER A 213 9.08 -11.27 9.88
C SER A 213 7.56 -11.39 9.83
N LEU A 214 6.86 -11.27 10.96
CA LEU A 214 5.40 -11.26 11.01
C LEU A 214 4.83 -9.98 10.36
N GLU A 215 5.46 -8.84 10.61
CA GLU A 215 5.09 -7.56 9.99
C GLU A 215 5.23 -7.60 8.47
N ALA A 216 6.40 -8.05 7.95
CA ALA A 216 6.64 -8.16 6.51
C ALA A 216 5.66 -9.12 5.83
N LYS A 217 5.30 -10.24 6.49
CA LYS A 217 4.28 -11.18 6.01
C LYS A 217 2.91 -10.51 5.85
N SER A 218 2.54 -9.67 6.83
CA SER A 218 1.28 -8.93 6.84
C SER A 218 1.21 -7.94 5.68
N LYS A 219 2.29 -7.17 5.51
CA LYS A 219 2.47 -6.18 4.45
C LYS A 219 2.43 -6.80 3.05
N SER A 220 3.04 -7.96 2.87
CA SER A 220 3.07 -8.67 1.58
C SER A 220 1.68 -9.10 1.11
N ARG A 221 0.85 -9.63 2.03
CA ARG A 221 -0.52 -10.02 1.69
C ARG A 221 -1.41 -8.83 1.31
N ALA A 222 -1.28 -7.71 2.01
CA ALA A 222 -2.04 -6.50 1.70
C ALA A 222 -1.66 -5.93 0.32
N SER A 223 -0.36 -5.88 0.01
CA SER A 223 0.15 -5.34 -1.26
C SER A 223 -0.26 -6.18 -2.48
N ALA A 224 -0.33 -7.50 -2.33
CA ALA A 224 -0.76 -8.42 -3.39
C ALA A 224 -2.22 -8.19 -3.84
N ALA A 225 -3.12 -7.78 -2.94
CA ALA A 225 -4.52 -7.52 -3.28
C ALA A 225 -4.67 -6.28 -4.17
N ILE A 226 -3.82 -5.27 -3.98
CA ILE A 226 -3.87 -3.99 -4.71
C ILE A 226 -3.27 -4.11 -6.11
N SER A 227 -2.18 -4.87 -6.28
CA SER A 227 -1.55 -5.13 -7.60
C SER A 227 -2.52 -5.75 -8.62
N SER A 228 -3.53 -6.51 -8.16
CA SER A 228 -4.52 -7.12 -9.05
C SER A 228 -5.37 -6.11 -9.85
N LEU A 229 -5.51 -4.87 -9.36
CA LEU A 229 -6.24 -3.79 -10.02
C LEU A 229 -5.41 -3.08 -11.11
N LEU A 230 -4.08 -3.05 -10.97
CA LEU A 230 -3.16 -2.41 -11.93
C LEU A 230 -3.02 -3.20 -13.24
N LYS A 231 -3.39 -4.48 -13.24
CA LYS A 231 -3.35 -5.38 -14.41
C LYS A 231 -4.40 -5.07 -15.49
N LEU A 232 -5.31 -4.13 -15.23
CA LEU A 232 -6.36 -3.72 -16.15
C LEU A 232 -5.93 -2.62 -17.14
N ARG A 233 -4.73 -2.04 -16.99
CA ARG A 233 -4.19 -1.06 -17.96
C ARG A 233 -3.78 -1.77 -19.26
N PRO A 234 -4.21 -1.25 -20.43
CA PRO A 234 -3.69 -1.72 -21.72
C PRO A 234 -2.19 -1.45 -21.79
N LYS A 235 -1.42 -2.47 -22.17
CA LYS A 235 0.04 -2.33 -22.37
C LYS A 235 0.40 -1.82 -23.76
N GLU A 236 -0.55 -1.89 -24.69
CA GLU A 236 -0.32 -1.65 -26.11
C GLU A 236 -1.39 -0.73 -26.70
N ALA A 237 -1.01 0.04 -27.71
CA ALA A 237 -1.87 0.93 -28.48
C ALA A 237 -1.58 0.81 -29.98
N ILE A 238 -2.62 0.94 -30.81
CA ILE A 238 -2.48 0.88 -32.27
C ILE A 238 -2.28 2.30 -32.80
N LEU A 239 -1.04 2.67 -33.09
CA LEU A 239 -0.69 3.94 -33.72
C LEU A 239 -0.97 3.90 -35.22
N VAL A 240 -1.58 4.96 -35.75
CA VAL A 240 -1.79 5.17 -37.18
C VAL A 240 -0.82 6.26 -37.65
N HIS A 241 0.17 5.87 -38.45
CA HIS A 241 1.14 6.78 -39.04
C HIS A 241 1.22 6.56 -40.55
N GLU A 242 1.02 7.62 -41.34
CA GLU A 242 0.96 7.57 -42.82
C GLU A 242 0.02 6.47 -43.37
N GLY A 243 -1.11 6.25 -42.71
CA GLY A 243 -2.10 5.24 -43.11
C GLY A 243 -1.74 3.78 -42.79
N LYS A 244 -0.59 3.53 -42.14
CA LYS A 244 -0.21 2.21 -41.63
C LYS A 244 -0.50 2.09 -40.13
N GLU A 245 -1.07 0.95 -39.74
CA GLU A 245 -1.24 0.59 -38.34
C GLU A 245 0.03 -0.09 -37.81
N SER A 246 0.52 0.37 -36.66
CA SER A 246 1.60 -0.28 -35.92
C SER A 246 1.19 -0.42 -34.45
N ASN A 247 1.40 -1.59 -33.88
CA ASN A 247 1.19 -1.82 -32.45
C ASN A 247 2.42 -1.32 -31.68
N ILE A 248 2.24 -0.39 -30.75
CA ILE A 248 3.31 0.21 -29.95
C ILE A 248 2.98 0.10 -28.46
N SER A 249 4.02 0.12 -27.61
CA SER A 249 3.81 0.24 -26.16
C SER A 249 3.11 1.56 -25.84
N ILE A 250 2.22 1.54 -24.85
CA ILE A 250 1.56 2.76 -24.36
C ILE A 250 2.56 3.84 -23.91
N ASP A 251 3.75 3.42 -23.46
CA ASP A 251 4.81 4.32 -22.98
C ASP A 251 5.48 5.13 -24.11
N LEU A 252 5.31 4.70 -25.36
CA LEU A 252 5.87 5.36 -26.54
C LEU A 252 4.86 6.33 -27.20
N VAL A 253 3.64 6.40 -26.67
CA VAL A 253 2.58 7.29 -27.17
C VAL A 253 2.83 8.71 -26.68
N HIS A 254 2.77 9.68 -27.59
CA HIS A 254 2.94 11.09 -27.31
C HIS A 254 1.63 11.88 -27.53
N PRO A 255 1.43 13.01 -26.86
CA PRO A 255 0.36 13.95 -27.19
C PRO A 255 0.44 14.36 -28.67
N GLY A 256 -0.69 14.29 -29.37
CA GLY A 256 -0.80 14.53 -30.81
C GLY A 256 -0.80 13.28 -31.68
N ASP A 257 -0.39 12.12 -31.15
CA ASP A 257 -0.45 10.85 -31.88
C ASP A 257 -1.88 10.47 -32.24
N ILE A 258 -2.03 9.75 -33.35
CA ILE A 258 -3.33 9.27 -33.84
C ILE A 258 -3.42 7.78 -33.56
N LEU A 259 -4.37 7.38 -32.72
CA LEU A 259 -4.58 5.99 -32.33
C LEU A 259 -5.88 5.44 -32.89
N ARG A 260 -5.85 4.15 -33.29
CA ARG A 260 -7.03 3.40 -33.70
C ARG A 260 -7.55 2.58 -32.53
N VAL A 261 -8.81 2.77 -32.15
CA VAL A 261 -9.49 2.03 -31.09
C VAL A 261 -10.56 1.15 -31.72
N ARG A 262 -10.41 -0.17 -31.56
CA ARG A 262 -11.33 -1.17 -32.13
C ARG A 262 -12.56 -1.36 -31.24
N PRO A 263 -13.69 -1.83 -31.79
CA PRO A 263 -14.84 -2.26 -30.98
C PRO A 263 -14.42 -3.32 -29.94
N GLY A 264 -14.93 -3.20 -28.72
CA GLY A 264 -14.62 -4.07 -27.59
C GLY A 264 -13.23 -3.87 -26.96
N SER A 265 -12.46 -2.86 -27.38
CA SER A 265 -11.14 -2.56 -26.81
C SER A 265 -11.17 -1.41 -25.81
N ILE A 266 -10.25 -1.44 -24.86
CA ILE A 266 -10.07 -0.35 -23.88
C ILE A 266 -9.39 0.83 -24.58
N ILE A 267 -9.86 2.04 -24.30
CA ILE A 267 -9.25 3.26 -24.81
C ILE A 267 -7.88 3.46 -24.13
N PRO A 268 -6.76 3.53 -24.88
CA PRO A 268 -5.42 3.50 -24.32
C PRO A 268 -5.01 4.78 -23.58
N ALA A 269 -5.46 5.95 -24.06
CA ALA A 269 -5.08 7.27 -23.54
C ALA A 269 -6.23 8.27 -23.69
N ASP A 270 -6.17 9.38 -22.95
CA ASP A 270 -7.14 10.47 -23.08
C ASP A 270 -6.95 11.16 -24.44
N GLY A 271 -8.05 11.40 -25.16
CA GLY A 271 -7.98 11.95 -26.50
C GLY A 271 -9.29 12.56 -26.99
N ILE A 272 -9.26 13.03 -28.24
CA ILE A 272 -10.40 13.60 -28.95
C ILE A 272 -10.68 12.70 -30.15
N VAL A 273 -11.93 12.31 -30.36
CA VAL A 273 -12.34 11.54 -31.55
C VAL A 273 -12.18 12.43 -32.79
N ILE A 274 -11.42 11.97 -33.77
CA ILE A 274 -11.23 12.69 -35.05
C ILE A 274 -11.95 12.04 -36.21
N GLU A 275 -12.21 10.73 -36.13
CA GLU A 275 -13.03 10.00 -37.10
C GLU A 275 -13.77 8.85 -36.41
N GLY A 276 -14.98 8.58 -36.88
CA GLY A 276 -15.80 7.47 -36.41
C GLY A 276 -16.88 7.88 -35.42
N PHE A 277 -17.77 6.93 -35.17
CA PHE A 277 -18.90 7.04 -34.25
C PHE A 277 -18.95 5.77 -33.41
N SER A 278 -19.04 5.90 -32.10
CA SER A 278 -19.19 4.76 -31.20
C SER A 278 -19.83 5.18 -29.87
N TYR A 279 -20.26 4.18 -29.10
CA TYR A 279 -20.60 4.35 -27.70
C TYR A 279 -19.41 3.92 -26.85
N VAL A 280 -19.18 4.66 -25.77
CA VAL A 280 -18.11 4.37 -24.82
C VAL A 280 -18.72 4.14 -23.45
N ASP A 281 -18.41 2.98 -22.87
CA ASP A 281 -18.80 2.64 -21.52
C ASP A 281 -17.82 3.30 -20.53
N GLU A 282 -18.29 4.37 -19.89
CA GLU A 282 -17.58 5.13 -18.87
C GLU A 282 -18.02 4.74 -17.44
N SER A 283 -18.75 3.63 -17.26
CA SER A 283 -19.32 3.21 -15.96
C SER A 283 -18.26 3.02 -14.88
N MET A 284 -17.06 2.57 -15.25
CA MET A 284 -15.92 2.41 -14.34
C MET A 284 -15.41 3.74 -13.75
N LEU A 285 -15.68 4.87 -14.41
CA LEU A 285 -15.26 6.21 -13.98
C LEU A 285 -16.41 7.04 -13.41
N THR A 286 -17.55 7.02 -14.10
CA THR A 286 -18.71 7.86 -13.79
C THR A 286 -19.72 7.19 -12.87
N GLY A 287 -19.72 5.85 -12.79
CA GLY A 287 -20.75 5.06 -12.12
C GLY A 287 -22.07 4.96 -12.89
N GLU A 288 -22.21 5.71 -14.00
CA GLU A 288 -23.43 5.68 -14.80
C GLU A 288 -23.42 4.44 -15.71
N PRO A 289 -24.48 3.60 -15.69
CA PRO A 289 -24.53 2.36 -16.44
C PRO A 289 -24.82 2.56 -17.94
N VAL A 290 -25.13 3.79 -18.37
CA VAL A 290 -25.48 4.11 -19.75
C VAL A 290 -24.23 4.53 -20.53
N PRO A 291 -23.86 3.81 -21.61
CA PRO A 291 -22.76 4.21 -22.48
C PRO A 291 -23.00 5.58 -23.09
N VAL A 292 -21.94 6.39 -23.16
CA VAL A 292 -21.99 7.75 -23.69
C VAL A 292 -21.65 7.75 -25.17
N GLU A 293 -22.43 8.48 -25.97
CA GLU A 293 -22.18 8.66 -27.39
C GLU A 293 -20.91 9.49 -27.64
N LYS A 294 -20.05 9.04 -28.56
CA LYS A 294 -18.83 9.75 -28.96
C LYS A 294 -18.73 9.81 -30.49
N ASN A 295 -18.58 11.03 -31.01
CA ASN A 295 -18.50 11.31 -32.43
C ASN A 295 -17.35 12.28 -32.75
N SER A 296 -16.97 12.37 -34.03
CA SER A 296 -15.86 13.20 -34.51
C SER A 296 -16.13 14.71 -34.58
N GLY A 297 -17.37 15.15 -34.33
CA GLY A 297 -17.79 16.55 -34.54
C GLY A 297 -17.65 17.02 -36.00
N ASP A 298 -17.92 18.31 -36.24
CA ASP A 298 -17.81 18.94 -37.58
C ASP A 298 -16.37 19.33 -37.96
N SER A 299 -15.48 19.47 -36.97
CA SER A 299 -14.07 19.81 -37.14
C SER A 299 -13.19 18.84 -36.35
N ALA A 300 -11.96 18.61 -36.81
CA ALA A 300 -11.00 17.71 -36.17
C ALA A 300 -10.59 18.11 -34.72
N SER A 301 -11.07 19.26 -34.21
CA SER A 301 -10.90 19.73 -32.83
C SER A 301 -12.19 19.76 -32.01
N ASP A 302 -13.35 19.56 -32.63
CA ASP A 302 -14.69 19.60 -31.99
C ASP A 302 -15.27 18.21 -31.71
N GLY A 303 -14.48 17.17 -31.90
CA GLY A 303 -14.87 15.82 -31.56
C GLY A 303 -15.07 15.60 -30.06
N SER A 304 -15.83 14.57 -29.74
CA SER A 304 -16.10 14.16 -28.36
C SER A 304 -14.80 13.74 -27.64
N GLU A 305 -14.59 14.21 -26.41
CA GLU A 305 -13.46 13.78 -25.57
C GLU A 305 -13.70 12.35 -25.07
N VAL A 306 -12.66 11.51 -25.15
CA VAL A 306 -12.64 10.14 -24.65
C VAL A 306 -11.57 9.98 -23.59
N THR A 307 -11.85 9.13 -22.60
CA THR A 307 -10.99 8.96 -21.44
C THR A 307 -10.24 7.63 -21.51
N GLY A 308 -8.95 7.64 -21.20
CA GLY A 308 -8.16 6.41 -21.12
C GLY A 308 -8.67 5.47 -20.03
N GLY A 309 -8.78 4.18 -20.34
CA GLY A 309 -9.29 3.14 -19.44
C GLY A 309 -10.78 2.82 -19.58
N THR A 310 -11.54 3.58 -20.36
CA THR A 310 -12.95 3.27 -20.66
C THR A 310 -13.06 2.26 -21.80
N LEU A 311 -14.20 1.57 -21.92
CA LEU A 311 -14.40 0.52 -22.93
C LEU A 311 -15.10 1.08 -24.16
N ASN A 312 -14.48 0.97 -25.32
CA ASN A 312 -15.14 1.23 -26.59
C ASN A 312 -16.04 0.03 -26.96
N THR A 313 -17.32 0.25 -27.27
CA THR A 313 -18.26 -0.85 -27.50
C THR A 313 -18.35 -1.24 -28.98
N ASN A 314 -18.92 -0.39 -29.82
CA ASN A 314 -19.47 -0.83 -31.11
C ASN A 314 -18.66 -0.38 -32.34
N GLY A 315 -18.26 0.89 -32.38
CA GLY A 315 -17.68 1.52 -33.56
C GLY A 315 -16.15 1.57 -33.53
N LEU A 316 -15.56 1.67 -34.72
CA LEU A 316 -14.13 1.99 -34.85
C LEU A 316 -13.96 3.49 -34.58
N LEU A 317 -13.11 3.85 -33.62
CA LEU A 317 -12.75 5.22 -33.35
C LEU A 317 -11.31 5.48 -33.77
N THR A 318 -11.08 6.60 -34.44
CA THR A 318 -9.75 7.17 -34.60
C THR A 318 -9.67 8.37 -33.65
N ILE A 319 -8.72 8.34 -32.73
CA ILE A 319 -8.59 9.36 -31.68
C ILE A 319 -7.24 10.07 -31.80
N ARG A 320 -7.22 11.38 -31.56
CA ARG A 320 -5.98 12.14 -31.36
C ARG A 320 -5.69 12.24 -29.87
N VAL A 321 -4.50 11.81 -29.47
CA VAL A 321 -4.08 11.79 -28.08
C VAL A 321 -3.91 13.21 -27.53
N LYS A 322 -4.49 13.47 -26.37
CA LYS A 322 -4.39 14.75 -25.65
C LYS A 322 -3.50 14.64 -24.42
N ARG A 323 -3.61 13.55 -23.65
CA ARG A 323 -2.82 13.32 -22.43
C ARG A 323 -2.40 11.85 -22.36
N VAL A 324 -1.17 11.61 -21.89
CA VAL A 324 -0.56 10.28 -21.78
C VAL A 324 0.01 10.04 -20.40
N GLY A 325 0.22 8.77 -20.06
CA GLY A 325 0.84 8.35 -18.80
C GLY A 325 0.19 8.99 -17.57
N GLY A 326 1.03 9.64 -16.75
CA GLY A 326 0.65 10.29 -15.50
C GLY A 326 -0.32 11.46 -15.61
N GLU A 327 -0.52 12.03 -16.80
CA GLU A 327 -1.43 13.15 -17.03
C GLU A 327 -2.85 12.72 -17.44
N THR A 328 -3.05 11.42 -17.70
CA THR A 328 -4.39 10.89 -18.00
C THR A 328 -5.35 11.10 -16.84
N THR A 329 -6.64 11.16 -17.14
CA THR A 329 -7.70 11.33 -16.12
C THR A 329 -7.69 10.16 -15.14
N LEU A 330 -7.54 8.93 -15.64
CA LEU A 330 -7.40 7.75 -14.79
C LEU A 330 -6.14 7.84 -13.91
N ALA A 331 -4.97 8.21 -14.45
CA ALA A 331 -3.76 8.37 -13.65
C ALA A 331 -3.89 9.49 -12.60
N ARG A 332 -4.59 10.58 -12.89
CA ARG A 332 -4.90 11.63 -11.91
C ARG A 332 -5.84 11.14 -10.82
N ILE A 333 -6.88 10.38 -11.16
CA ILE A 333 -7.74 9.73 -10.17
C ILE A 333 -6.92 8.77 -9.30
N ILE A 334 -6.06 7.94 -9.91
CA ILE A 334 -5.17 7.03 -9.19
C ILE A 334 -4.26 7.82 -8.26
N ARG A 335 -3.63 8.91 -8.70
CA ARG A 335 -2.79 9.77 -7.85
C ARG A 335 -3.58 10.41 -6.72
N LEU A 336 -4.79 10.90 -6.97
CA LEU A 336 -5.66 11.45 -5.92
C LEU A 336 -6.01 10.38 -4.89
N VAL A 337 -6.33 9.16 -5.34
CA VAL A 337 -6.61 8.02 -4.46
C VAL A 337 -5.35 7.56 -3.72
N GLU A 338 -4.20 7.45 -4.39
CA GLU A 338 -2.92 7.11 -3.76
C GLU A 338 -2.53 8.16 -2.71
N ASN A 339 -2.64 9.44 -3.03
CA ASN A 339 -2.38 10.54 -2.09
C ASN A 339 -3.34 10.48 -0.90
N ALA A 340 -4.62 10.18 -1.12
CA ALA A 340 -5.59 9.97 -0.04
C ALA A 340 -5.30 8.70 0.78
N GLN A 341 -4.71 7.65 0.17
CA GLN A 341 -4.30 6.42 0.86
C GLN A 341 -2.95 6.56 1.58
N LEU A 342 -2.13 7.54 1.22
CA LEU A 342 -0.89 7.88 1.92
C LEU A 342 -1.17 8.52 3.30
N ALA A 343 -2.37 9.07 3.50
CA ALA A 343 -2.82 9.58 4.79
C ALA A 343 -2.82 8.47 5.85
N LYS A 344 -1.98 8.64 6.89
CA LYS A 344 -1.86 7.67 7.99
C LYS A 344 -3.17 7.54 8.78
N ALA A 345 -3.41 6.32 9.25
CA ALA A 345 -4.47 6.05 10.21
C ALA A 345 -4.18 6.77 11.56
N PRO A 346 -5.18 7.40 12.20
CA PRO A 346 -4.97 8.17 13.44
C PRO A 346 -4.31 7.37 14.58
N VAL A 347 -4.62 6.08 14.72
CA VAL A 347 -4.05 5.24 15.80
C VAL A 347 -2.57 4.90 15.54
N ALA A 348 -2.18 4.74 14.27
CA ALA A 348 -0.77 4.58 13.90
C ALA A 348 0.05 5.84 14.23
N ARG A 349 -0.51 7.05 13.99
CA ARG A 349 0.12 8.31 14.38
C ARG A 349 0.34 8.41 15.89
N LEU A 350 -0.62 7.94 16.70
CA LEU A 350 -0.49 7.91 18.16
C LEU A 350 0.63 6.96 18.61
N ALA A 351 0.72 5.75 18.03
CA ALA A 351 1.80 4.81 18.35
C ALA A 351 3.19 5.39 17.99
N ASP A 352 3.30 6.04 16.83
CA ASP A 352 4.52 6.72 16.39
C ASP A 352 4.93 7.86 17.34
N GLN A 353 3.98 8.70 17.76
CA GLN A 353 4.21 9.79 18.71
C GLN A 353 4.66 9.27 20.08
N VAL A 354 4.00 8.22 20.58
CA VAL A 354 4.39 7.58 21.84
C VAL A 354 5.82 7.05 21.73
N ALA A 355 6.16 6.33 20.66
CA ALA A 355 7.52 5.82 20.46
C ALA A 355 8.57 6.95 20.39
N GLY A 356 8.25 8.05 19.71
CA GLY A 356 9.14 9.21 19.56
C GLY A 356 9.45 9.95 20.87
N ILE A 357 8.56 9.91 21.86
CA ILE A 357 8.79 10.47 23.21
C ILE A 357 9.41 9.43 24.14
N PHE A 358 8.92 8.19 24.04
CA PHE A 358 9.29 7.10 24.94
C PHE A 358 10.78 6.75 24.84
N VAL A 359 11.35 6.68 23.63
CA VAL A 359 12.77 6.32 23.43
C VAL A 359 13.72 7.34 24.11
N PRO A 360 13.61 8.66 23.90
CA PRO A 360 14.43 9.64 24.64
C PRO A 360 14.27 9.56 26.15
N VAL A 361 13.05 9.38 26.65
CA VAL A 361 12.78 9.29 28.10
C VAL A 361 13.48 8.07 28.70
N VAL A 362 13.41 6.91 28.04
CA VAL A 362 14.09 5.68 28.48
C VAL A 362 15.59 5.86 28.51
N LEU A 363 16.19 6.51 27.49
CA LEU A 363 17.62 6.79 27.46
C LEU A 363 18.06 7.67 28.64
N VAL A 364 17.26 8.69 28.97
CA VAL A 364 17.51 9.56 30.14
C VAL A 364 17.41 8.75 31.43
N ILE A 365 16.37 7.92 31.58
CA ILE A 365 16.21 7.06 32.77
C ILE A 365 17.39 6.10 32.90
N ALA A 366 17.79 5.42 31.82
CA ALA A 366 18.93 4.51 31.82
C ALA A 366 20.24 5.22 32.22
N ALA A 367 20.48 6.42 31.68
CA ALA A 367 21.64 7.23 32.06
C ALA A 367 21.62 7.63 33.53
N LEU A 368 20.45 8.05 34.06
CA LEU A 368 20.29 8.37 35.47
C LEU A 368 20.48 7.15 36.36
N THR A 369 19.93 5.99 35.99
CA THR A 369 20.14 4.73 36.71
C THR A 369 21.62 4.38 36.80
N GLY A 370 22.34 4.42 35.67
CA GLY A 370 23.79 4.19 35.66
C GLY A 370 24.55 5.19 36.53
N PHE A 371 24.17 6.47 36.48
CA PHE A 371 24.78 7.52 37.30
C PHE A 371 24.57 7.32 38.80
N PHE A 372 23.35 6.99 39.24
CA PHE A 372 23.05 6.80 40.66
C PHE A 372 23.73 5.56 41.25
N TRP A 373 23.79 4.46 40.51
CA TRP A 373 24.51 3.25 40.93
C TRP A 373 26.03 3.47 40.95
N TRP A 374 26.55 4.26 40.02
CA TRP A 374 27.94 4.69 40.08
C TRP A 374 28.22 5.55 41.30
N TYR A 375 27.32 6.51 41.60
CA TYR A 375 27.42 7.38 42.77
C TYR A 375 27.32 6.62 44.10
N SER A 376 26.54 5.53 44.17
CA SER A 376 26.43 4.69 45.36
C SER A 376 27.67 3.81 45.61
N GLY A 377 28.64 3.79 44.69
CA GLY A 377 29.85 2.96 44.80
C GLY A 377 29.62 1.48 44.45
N ALA A 378 28.59 1.16 43.67
CA ALA A 378 28.34 -0.21 43.24
C ALA A 378 29.41 -0.72 42.27
N SER A 379 29.50 -2.05 42.13
CA SER A 379 30.44 -2.67 41.21
C SER A 379 30.10 -2.33 39.75
N ALA A 380 31.09 -2.35 38.87
CA ALA A 380 30.88 -2.12 37.43
C ALA A 380 29.85 -3.11 36.84
N ASN A 381 29.79 -4.33 37.40
CA ASN A 381 28.86 -5.36 36.99
C ASN A 381 27.41 -5.00 37.34
N GLU A 382 27.17 -4.49 38.55
CA GLU A 382 25.85 -4.04 39.00
C GLU A 382 25.38 -2.81 38.21
N ILE A 383 26.24 -1.80 38.06
CA ILE A 383 25.91 -0.56 37.32
C ILE A 383 25.46 -0.89 35.90
N LEU A 384 26.21 -1.74 35.21
CA LEU A 384 25.87 -2.09 33.84
C LEU A 384 24.66 -3.02 33.78
N SER A 385 24.55 -4.02 34.65
CA SER A 385 23.40 -4.92 34.68
C SER A 385 22.09 -4.14 34.84
N TYR A 386 22.04 -3.19 35.78
CA TYR A 386 20.85 -2.35 35.96
C TYR A 386 20.61 -1.39 34.79
N THR A 387 21.65 -0.78 34.23
CA THR A 387 21.52 0.12 33.08
C THR A 387 21.00 -0.62 31.84
N VAL A 388 21.58 -1.79 31.54
CA VAL A 388 21.17 -2.64 30.42
C VAL A 388 19.77 -3.19 30.67
N ALA A 389 19.44 -3.61 31.91
CA ALA A 389 18.09 -4.06 32.24
C ALA A 389 17.02 -2.99 31.92
N VAL A 390 17.27 -1.72 32.25
CA VAL A 390 16.37 -0.61 31.90
C VAL A 390 16.22 -0.49 30.38
N LEU A 391 17.33 -0.49 29.62
CA LEU A 391 17.30 -0.38 28.16
C LEU A 391 16.56 -1.56 27.50
N VAL A 392 16.76 -2.77 28.02
CA VAL A 392 16.19 -4.01 27.48
C VAL A 392 14.71 -4.14 27.79
N ILE A 393 14.32 -3.96 29.07
CA ILE A 393 12.92 -4.07 29.51
C ILE A 393 12.06 -3.01 28.83
N ALA A 394 12.64 -1.85 28.54
CA ALA A 394 11.94 -0.79 27.88
C ALA A 394 11.66 -1.06 26.39
N CYS A 395 12.18 -2.10 25.71
CA CYS A 395 11.85 -2.31 24.31
C CYS A 395 10.32 -2.44 24.10
N PRO A 396 9.67 -1.49 23.39
CA PRO A 396 8.23 -1.57 23.14
C PRO A 396 7.97 -2.48 21.93
N CYS A 397 8.60 -3.65 21.92
CA CYS A 397 8.63 -4.59 20.82
C CYS A 397 7.19 -5.04 20.41
N ALA A 398 6.27 -5.16 21.38
CA ALA A 398 4.86 -5.49 21.12
C ALA A 398 4.02 -4.30 20.65
N LEU A 399 4.39 -3.07 21.02
CA LEU A 399 3.63 -1.87 20.70
C LEU A 399 3.59 -1.60 19.18
N GLY A 400 4.73 -1.80 18.51
CA GLY A 400 4.82 -1.66 17.05
C GLY A 400 4.05 -2.73 16.26
N LEU A 401 3.76 -3.88 16.87
CA LEU A 401 3.07 -5.01 16.23
C LEU A 401 1.57 -5.04 16.52
N ALA A 402 1.13 -4.41 17.61
CA ALA A 402 -0.27 -4.44 18.04
C ALA A 402 -1.21 -3.92 16.95
N THR A 403 -0.90 -2.74 16.38
CA THR A 403 -1.74 -2.09 15.37
C THR A 403 -1.78 -2.89 14.05
N PRO A 404 -0.64 -3.29 13.43
CA PRO A 404 -0.67 -4.10 12.20
C PRO A 404 -1.41 -5.43 12.34
N ILE A 405 -1.27 -6.12 13.48
CA ILE A 405 -1.96 -7.41 13.72
C ILE A 405 -3.47 -7.18 13.85
N ALA A 406 -3.88 -6.17 14.62
CA ALA A 406 -5.30 -5.84 14.79
C ALA A 406 -5.95 -5.48 13.45
N ILE A 407 -5.28 -4.68 12.62
CA ILE A 407 -5.74 -4.34 11.27
C ILE A 407 -5.83 -5.59 10.40
N MET A 408 -4.80 -6.44 10.38
CA MET A 408 -4.79 -7.65 9.54
C MET A 408 -5.94 -8.60 9.92
N VAL A 409 -6.14 -8.83 11.21
CA VAL A 409 -7.24 -9.68 11.68
C VAL A 409 -8.58 -9.01 11.37
N GLY A 410 -8.74 -7.73 11.65
CA GLY A 410 -9.98 -6.98 11.40
C GLY A 410 -10.40 -6.97 9.93
N THR A 411 -9.45 -6.69 9.03
CA THR A 411 -9.67 -6.75 7.57
C THR A 411 -9.95 -8.16 7.08
N GLY A 412 -9.25 -9.18 7.60
CA GLY A 412 -9.51 -10.58 7.29
C GLY A 412 -10.89 -11.05 7.73
N THR A 413 -11.33 -10.67 8.94
CA THR A 413 -12.67 -10.94 9.44
C THR A 413 -13.73 -10.19 8.64
N GLY A 414 -13.49 -8.93 8.27
CA GLY A 414 -14.37 -8.17 7.39
C GLY A 414 -14.60 -8.87 6.04
N ALA A 415 -13.52 -9.38 5.43
CA ALA A 415 -13.59 -10.10 4.16
C ALA A 415 -14.43 -11.39 4.25
N GLN A 416 -14.37 -12.11 5.38
CA GLN A 416 -15.24 -13.27 5.62
C GLN A 416 -16.74 -12.93 5.63
N HIS A 417 -17.08 -11.65 5.88
CA HIS A 417 -18.44 -11.13 5.87
C HIS A 417 -18.75 -10.30 4.61
N GLY A 418 -17.90 -10.36 3.58
CA GLY A 418 -18.09 -9.63 2.33
C GLY A 418 -17.77 -8.12 2.40
N ILE A 419 -17.13 -7.67 3.48
CA ILE A 419 -16.72 -6.26 3.66
C ILE A 419 -15.23 -6.14 3.36
N LEU A 420 -14.89 -5.47 2.26
CA LEU A 420 -13.51 -5.32 1.81
C LEU A 420 -12.98 -3.92 2.16
N PHE A 421 -12.15 -3.85 3.19
CA PHE A 421 -11.43 -2.64 3.55
C PHE A 421 -10.18 -2.49 2.68
N ARG A 422 -10.10 -1.42 1.88
CA ARG A 422 -8.96 -1.17 0.98
C ARG A 422 -7.68 -0.79 1.72
N ASN A 423 -7.78 -0.14 2.88
CA ASN A 423 -6.64 0.30 3.67
C ASN A 423 -6.96 0.29 5.18
N ALA A 424 -5.91 0.37 6.00
CA ALA A 424 -6.04 0.43 7.46
C ALA A 424 -6.84 1.65 7.97
N PRO A 425 -6.63 2.88 7.44
CA PRO A 425 -7.40 4.04 7.86
C PRO A 425 -8.91 3.88 7.67
N ALA A 426 -9.37 3.21 6.60
CA ALA A 426 -10.80 2.99 6.38
C ALA A 426 -11.42 2.11 7.47
N LEU A 427 -10.70 1.10 7.95
CA LEU A 427 -11.15 0.25 9.06
C LEU A 427 -11.27 1.05 10.36
N GLU A 428 -10.31 1.93 10.65
CA GLU A 428 -10.34 2.79 11.83
C GLU A 428 -11.44 3.86 11.74
N ALA A 429 -11.55 4.53 10.60
CA ALA A 429 -12.56 5.56 10.36
C ALA A 429 -13.99 5.00 10.47
N ALA A 430 -14.19 3.73 10.07
CA ALA A 430 -15.48 3.06 10.17
C ALA A 430 -16.03 3.02 11.60
N HIS A 431 -15.17 2.98 12.62
CA HIS A 431 -15.60 3.01 14.02
C HIS A 431 -16.25 4.35 14.41
N GLY A 432 -15.81 5.46 13.81
CA GLY A 432 -16.27 6.81 14.10
C GLY A 432 -17.42 7.29 13.21
N LEU A 433 -17.94 6.44 12.33
CA LEU A 433 -19.05 6.83 11.45
C LEU A 433 -20.35 6.98 12.23
N ASP A 434 -20.92 8.18 12.17
CA ASP A 434 -22.21 8.55 12.73
C ASP A 434 -23.27 8.75 11.63
N THR A 435 -22.83 9.09 10.42
CA THR A 435 -23.70 9.35 9.27
C THR A 435 -23.26 8.53 8.06
N ILE A 436 -24.21 7.85 7.39
CA ILE A 436 -23.98 7.11 6.14
C ILE A 436 -24.79 7.78 5.03
N ILE A 437 -24.10 8.30 4.02
CA ILE A 437 -24.71 8.83 2.79
C ILE A 437 -24.55 7.76 1.72
N MET A 438 -25.66 7.28 1.17
CA MET A 438 -25.66 6.24 0.15
C MET A 438 -25.99 6.85 -1.20
N ASP A 439 -25.19 6.52 -2.21
CA ASP A 439 -25.57 6.80 -3.60
C ASP A 439 -26.80 5.95 -3.96
N LYS A 440 -27.61 6.43 -4.89
CA LYS A 440 -28.84 5.73 -5.28
C LYS A 440 -28.53 4.62 -6.29
N THR A 441 -27.90 4.98 -7.40
CA THR A 441 -27.76 4.08 -8.55
C THR A 441 -26.63 3.09 -8.30
N GLY A 442 -26.88 1.79 -8.43
CA GLY A 442 -25.84 0.76 -8.25
C GLY A 442 -25.44 0.47 -6.79
N THR A 443 -25.86 1.31 -5.84
CA THR A 443 -25.71 1.06 -4.38
C THR A 443 -27.03 0.68 -3.75
N LEU A 444 -28.07 1.53 -3.84
CA LEU A 444 -29.43 1.20 -3.37
C LEU A 444 -30.25 0.45 -4.41
N THR A 445 -29.91 0.60 -5.69
CA THR A 445 -30.62 -0.04 -6.81
C THR A 445 -29.71 -1.03 -7.54
N GLU A 446 -30.32 -1.97 -8.28
CA GLU A 446 -29.60 -2.99 -9.07
C GLU A 446 -28.76 -2.41 -10.22
N GLY A 447 -28.87 -1.11 -10.53
CA GLY A 447 -28.14 -0.44 -11.61
C GLY A 447 -28.54 -0.90 -13.03
N ARG A 448 -29.57 -1.74 -13.14
CA ARG A 448 -30.07 -2.28 -14.41
C ARG A 448 -31.51 -1.84 -14.62
N PRO A 449 -31.81 -1.08 -15.70
CA PRO A 449 -33.18 -0.73 -16.01
C PRO A 449 -34.03 -1.99 -16.24
N LYS A 450 -35.26 -1.95 -15.75
CA LYS A 450 -36.24 -3.03 -15.93
C LYS A 450 -37.61 -2.41 -16.16
N VAL A 451 -38.35 -2.98 -17.11
CA VAL A 451 -39.75 -2.59 -17.33
C VAL A 451 -40.55 -2.96 -16.08
N THR A 452 -41.08 -1.96 -15.38
CA THR A 452 -41.89 -2.14 -14.16
C THR A 452 -43.38 -2.08 -14.46
N GLN A 453 -43.78 -1.21 -15.39
CA GLN A 453 -45.17 -0.98 -15.78
C GLN A 453 -45.26 -0.69 -17.27
N ILE A 454 -46.34 -1.18 -17.89
CA ILE A 454 -46.72 -0.87 -19.27
C ILE A 454 -48.11 -0.26 -19.16
N LEU A 455 -48.24 1.01 -19.52
CA LEU A 455 -49.51 1.71 -19.46
C LEU A 455 -50.06 1.85 -20.86
N THR A 456 -51.20 1.24 -21.12
CA THR A 456 -51.96 1.40 -22.36
C THR A 456 -53.05 2.44 -22.16
N VAL A 457 -53.33 3.23 -23.19
CA VAL A 457 -54.51 4.09 -23.20
C VAL A 457 -55.65 3.29 -23.82
N ASP A 458 -56.72 3.04 -23.06
CA ASP A 458 -57.86 2.25 -23.56
C ASP A 458 -58.53 2.95 -24.75
N ALA A 459 -58.59 2.23 -25.88
CA ALA A 459 -59.77 2.26 -26.74
C ALA A 459 -60.71 1.16 -26.21
N GLU A 460 -61.98 1.51 -26.00
CA GLU A 460 -62.98 0.72 -25.29
C GLU A 460 -62.98 -0.81 -25.59
N ALA A 461 -63.09 -1.58 -24.51
CA ALA A 461 -63.59 -2.97 -24.38
C ALA A 461 -62.61 -4.17 -24.45
N ASP A 462 -62.51 -4.84 -23.29
CA ASP A 462 -62.40 -6.29 -23.04
C ASP A 462 -61.11 -7.07 -23.35
N SER A 463 -59.98 -6.44 -23.67
CA SER A 463 -58.70 -7.17 -23.77
C SER A 463 -57.42 -6.38 -23.41
N SER A 464 -57.40 -5.72 -22.25
CA SER A 464 -56.24 -4.94 -21.77
C SER A 464 -54.91 -5.72 -21.78
N THR A 465 -54.93 -7.03 -21.46
CA THR A 465 -53.74 -7.89 -21.48
C THR A 465 -53.17 -8.10 -22.88
N PHE A 466 -54.01 -8.11 -23.91
CA PHE A 466 -53.56 -8.23 -25.31
C PHE A 466 -52.96 -6.92 -25.79
N ALA A 467 -53.53 -5.77 -25.39
CA ALA A 467 -53.02 -4.45 -25.74
C ALA A 467 -51.62 -4.19 -25.17
N GLU A 468 -51.36 -4.54 -23.89
CA GLU A 468 -50.02 -4.42 -23.30
C GLU A 468 -48.99 -5.30 -24.00
N ALA A 469 -49.37 -6.53 -24.35
CA ALA A 469 -48.50 -7.48 -25.06
C ALA A 469 -48.17 -6.99 -26.48
N GLU A 470 -49.11 -6.35 -27.18
CA GLU A 470 -48.86 -5.75 -28.49
C GLU A 470 -47.96 -4.52 -28.42
N VAL A 471 -48.18 -3.62 -27.46
CA VAL A 471 -47.31 -2.45 -27.24
C VAL A 471 -45.89 -2.90 -26.94
N LEU A 472 -45.71 -3.87 -26.04
CA LEU A 472 -44.39 -4.41 -25.73
C LEU A 472 -43.74 -5.10 -26.94
N ARG A 473 -44.53 -5.82 -27.75
CA ARG A 473 -44.04 -6.46 -28.97
C ARG A 473 -43.55 -5.42 -29.98
N PHE A 474 -44.30 -4.34 -30.21
CA PHE A 474 -43.87 -3.27 -31.12
C PHE A 474 -42.64 -2.52 -30.60
N ALA A 475 -42.63 -2.16 -29.31
CA ALA A 475 -41.49 -1.51 -28.69
C ALA A 475 -40.22 -2.38 -28.78
N ALA A 476 -40.34 -3.68 -28.49
CA ALA A 476 -39.22 -4.61 -28.61
C ALA A 476 -38.75 -4.84 -30.05
N ALA A 477 -39.64 -4.74 -31.04
CA ALA A 477 -39.28 -4.82 -32.46
C ALA A 477 -38.48 -3.60 -32.94
N VAL A 478 -38.84 -2.41 -32.46
CA VAL A 478 -38.09 -1.16 -32.74
C VAL A 478 -36.74 -1.17 -32.03
N GLU A 479 -36.70 -1.65 -30.80
CA GLU A 479 -35.48 -1.74 -29.99
C GLU A 479 -34.62 -2.98 -30.32
N GLN A 480 -35.02 -3.80 -31.32
CA GLN A 480 -34.35 -5.05 -31.72
C GLN A 480 -33.03 -4.74 -32.46
N GLY A 481 -32.01 -4.34 -31.69
CA GLY A 481 -30.72 -3.85 -32.18
C GLY A 481 -30.20 -2.62 -31.42
N SER A 482 -31.02 -2.07 -30.51
CA SER A 482 -30.63 -0.98 -29.62
C SER A 482 -29.78 -1.51 -28.46
N GLU A 483 -28.54 -1.04 -28.38
CA GLU A 483 -27.65 -1.31 -27.24
C GLU A 483 -27.88 -0.33 -26.07
N HIS A 484 -28.84 0.60 -26.21
CA HIS A 484 -29.23 1.49 -25.13
C HIS A 484 -29.82 0.67 -23.97
N PRO A 485 -29.43 0.89 -22.69
CA PRO A 485 -29.90 0.07 -21.56
C PRO A 485 -31.41 0.00 -21.41
N LEU A 486 -32.14 1.05 -21.79
CA LEU A 486 -33.60 1.04 -21.83
C LEU A 486 -34.15 0.14 -22.95
N GLY A 487 -33.55 0.19 -24.15
CA GLY A 487 -33.91 -0.67 -25.27
C GLY A 487 -33.68 -2.14 -24.93
N ARG A 488 -32.52 -2.46 -24.35
CA ARG A 488 -32.20 -3.81 -23.85
C ARG A 488 -33.19 -4.27 -22.76
N ALA A 489 -33.62 -3.38 -21.88
CA ALA A 489 -34.62 -3.71 -20.85
C ALA A 489 -35.99 -4.03 -21.44
N VAL A 490 -36.41 -3.32 -22.50
CA VAL A 490 -37.66 -3.57 -23.23
C VAL A 490 -37.61 -4.91 -23.97
N VAL A 491 -36.52 -5.17 -24.71
CA VAL A 491 -36.32 -6.45 -25.42
C VAL A 491 -36.28 -7.62 -24.44
N ALA A 492 -35.55 -7.50 -23.33
CA ALA A 492 -35.47 -8.53 -22.31
C ALA A 492 -36.83 -8.85 -21.66
N GLU A 493 -37.68 -7.84 -21.41
CA GLU A 493 -39.03 -8.06 -20.89
C GLU A 493 -39.94 -8.75 -21.93
N ALA A 494 -39.81 -8.40 -23.22
CA ALA A 494 -40.55 -9.07 -24.31
C ALA A 494 -40.14 -10.55 -24.48
N GLU A 495 -38.83 -10.85 -24.39
CA GLU A 495 -38.31 -12.21 -24.40
C GLU A 495 -38.81 -13.02 -23.19
N LYS A 496 -38.79 -12.42 -21.99
CA LYS A 496 -39.28 -13.06 -20.77
C LYS A 496 -40.76 -13.42 -20.85
N ARG A 497 -41.57 -12.64 -21.56
CA ARG A 497 -42.99 -12.92 -21.82
C ARG A 497 -43.23 -13.81 -23.05
N ASN A 498 -42.18 -14.33 -23.68
CA ASN A 498 -42.22 -15.16 -24.91
C ASN A 498 -42.92 -14.47 -26.10
N LEU A 499 -42.89 -13.14 -26.19
CA LEU A 499 -43.56 -12.38 -27.25
C LEU A 499 -42.71 -12.26 -28.52
N THR A 500 -41.45 -12.68 -28.48
CA THR A 500 -40.49 -12.61 -29.59
C THR A 500 -40.66 -13.72 -30.64
N ALA A 501 -41.28 -14.86 -30.29
CA ALA A 501 -41.47 -16.00 -31.20
C ALA A 501 -42.39 -15.70 -32.41
N ASN A 502 -43.19 -14.63 -32.35
CA ASN A 502 -44.08 -14.20 -33.43
C ASN A 502 -43.51 -13.04 -34.28
N LEU A 503 -42.33 -12.49 -33.95
CA LEU A 503 -41.72 -11.39 -34.72
C LEU A 503 -41.18 -11.84 -36.07
N THR A 504 -40.70 -13.08 -36.17
CA THR A 504 -40.06 -13.62 -37.39
C THR A 504 -41.02 -14.23 -38.40
N ALA A 505 -42.27 -14.53 -38.02
CA ALA A 505 -43.17 -15.31 -38.86
C ALA A 505 -44.11 -14.48 -39.74
N ASN A 506 -44.45 -13.22 -39.39
CA ASN A 506 -45.49 -12.46 -40.11
C ASN A 506 -45.36 -10.93 -40.09
N PHE A 507 -44.21 -10.36 -39.75
CA PHE A 507 -44.06 -8.90 -39.67
C PHE A 507 -42.93 -8.36 -40.55
N THR A 508 -43.30 -7.74 -41.67
CA THR A 508 -42.46 -6.76 -42.34
C THR A 508 -42.47 -5.48 -41.50
N LEU A 509 -41.36 -5.17 -40.83
CA LEU A 509 -41.14 -3.84 -40.27
C LEU A 509 -41.31 -2.83 -41.42
N PRO A 510 -42.13 -1.77 -41.30
CA PRO A 510 -41.99 -0.64 -42.20
C PRO A 510 -40.54 -0.14 -42.07
N GLU A 511 -39.85 0.05 -43.19
CA GLU A 511 -38.55 0.72 -43.20
C GLU A 511 -38.70 2.08 -42.54
N ILE A 512 -38.31 2.19 -41.26
CA ILE A 512 -38.13 3.49 -40.61
C ILE A 512 -36.80 4.02 -41.16
N SER A 513 -36.89 4.63 -42.33
CA SER A 513 -35.81 5.41 -42.94
C SER A 513 -35.76 6.78 -42.25
N GLY A 514 -34.93 6.88 -41.22
CA GLY A 514 -34.59 8.13 -40.55
C GLY A 514 -35.38 8.37 -39.26
N PHE A 515 -34.65 8.40 -38.15
CA PHE A 515 -34.92 9.43 -37.15
C PHE A 515 -34.35 10.73 -37.73
N GLU A 516 -35.20 11.71 -38.03
CA GLU A 516 -34.76 13.12 -38.11
C GLU A 516 -34.48 13.66 -36.70
#